data_AF-A0A1M7UVD8-F1
#
_entry.id   AF-A0A1M7UVD8-F1
#
_cell.length_a   1.000
_cell.length_b   1.000
_cell.length_c   1.000
_cell.angle_alpha   90.00
_cell.angle_beta   90.00
_cell.angle_gamma   90.00
#
_symmetry.space_group_name_H-M   'P 1'
#
loop_
_entity.id
_entity.type
_entity.pdbx_description
1 polymer ?
#
loop_
_entity_poly.entity_id
_entity_poly.type
_entity_poly.pdbx_seq_one_letter_code
_entity_poly.pdbx_strand_id
1 'polypeptide(L)'
;MAATATKPLTPAPQPATPLERLHAERASLARELDGLNAGVARLRETANAEAAVRAELDELGRIETGAMLKWATEGCHGEAPRSDQQTRIRLAQKLNAAQAAAAAAKGAGADIHQKIAALNDRLRSISAQIEQAIFDKMETEHGHVITQYRANCEQGSKLAAQIHGLASFYGDAGRTLISRGDQDAGTMYLQRASALTNIKLPNPGVNRHEIEAAASNWGRRAAALRSGK
;
A
#
# COMPACT_ATOMS: atom_id res chain seq x y z
N MET A 1 -45.74 -19.48 27.35
CA MET A 1 -45.49 -18.30 26.51
C MET A 1 -44.00 -18.22 26.24
N ALA A 2 -43.54 -18.61 25.05
CA ALA A 2 -42.12 -18.64 24.70
C ALA A 2 -41.70 -17.29 24.10
N ALA A 3 -40.72 -16.65 24.73
CA ALA A 3 -40.13 -15.40 24.24
C ALA A 3 -39.30 -15.69 22.99
N THR A 4 -39.67 -15.08 21.87
CA THR A 4 -38.92 -15.09 20.62
C THR A 4 -37.66 -14.25 20.77
N ALA A 5 -36.50 -14.92 20.82
CA ALA A 5 -35.20 -14.28 20.80
C ALA A 5 -35.01 -13.51 19.48
N THR A 6 -34.95 -12.19 19.57
CA THR A 6 -34.68 -11.30 18.45
C THR A 6 -33.20 -11.42 18.08
N LYS A 7 -32.91 -11.89 16.86
CA LYS A 7 -31.54 -11.92 16.31
C LYS A 7 -30.98 -10.48 16.29
N PRO A 8 -29.73 -10.25 16.72
CA PRO A 8 -29.11 -8.93 16.59
C PRO A 8 -29.02 -8.58 15.10
N LEU A 9 -29.50 -7.40 14.72
CA LEU A 9 -29.25 -6.84 13.39
C LEU A 9 -27.74 -6.60 13.26
N THR A 10 -27.10 -7.34 12.34
CA THR A 10 -25.73 -7.08 11.93
C THR A 10 -25.66 -5.64 11.38
N PRO A 11 -24.80 -4.76 11.92
CA PRO A 11 -24.63 -3.43 11.36
C PRO A 11 -24.25 -3.52 9.89
N ALA A 12 -24.86 -2.70 9.04
CA ALA A 12 -24.47 -2.60 7.65
C ALA A 12 -22.98 -2.27 7.55
N PRO A 13 -22.23 -2.90 6.62
CA PRO A 13 -20.80 -2.61 6.46
C PRO A 13 -20.61 -1.13 6.16
N GLN A 14 -19.73 -0.47 6.93
CA GLN A 14 -19.38 0.93 6.69
C GLN A 14 -18.78 1.07 5.29
N PRO A 15 -19.05 2.17 4.58
CA PRO A 15 -18.47 2.41 3.27
C PRO A 15 -16.95 2.46 3.37
N ALA A 16 -16.27 1.79 2.44
CA ALA A 16 -14.81 1.72 2.40
C ALA A 16 -14.19 3.12 2.40
N THR A 17 -13.17 3.33 3.23
CA THR A 17 -12.45 4.61 3.27
C THR A 17 -11.77 4.89 1.92
N PRO A 18 -11.49 6.17 1.58
CA PRO A 18 -10.75 6.49 0.36
C PRO A 18 -9.43 5.71 0.22
N LEU A 19 -8.70 5.54 1.33
CA LEU A 19 -7.46 4.78 1.36
C LEU A 19 -7.67 3.28 1.09
N GLU A 20 -8.70 2.67 1.69
CA GLU A 20 -9.06 1.27 1.42
C GLU A 20 -9.42 1.05 -0.06
N ARG A 21 -10.15 1.98 -0.67
CA ARG A 21 -10.48 1.93 -2.10
C ARG A 21 -9.23 1.97 -2.97
N LEU A 22 -8.27 2.84 -2.65
CA LEU A 22 -6.99 2.92 -3.36
C LEU A 22 -6.17 1.63 -3.22
N HIS A 23 -6.14 1.01 -2.03
CA HIS A 23 -5.49 -0.28 -1.85
C HIS A 23 -6.15 -1.40 -2.66
N ALA A 24 -7.48 -1.44 -2.68
CA ALA A 24 -8.24 -2.40 -3.47
C ALA A 24 -7.99 -2.22 -4.97
N GLU A 25 -7.96 -0.97 -5.46
CA GLU A 25 -7.64 -0.64 -6.86
C GLU A 25 -6.21 -1.09 -7.20
N ARG A 26 -5.22 -0.76 -6.36
CA ARG A 26 -3.83 -1.21 -6.53
C ARG A 26 -3.73 -2.74 -6.64
N ALA A 27 -4.42 -3.46 -5.76
CA ALA A 27 -4.43 -4.93 -5.76
C ALA A 27 -5.13 -5.51 -7.00
N SER A 28 -6.18 -4.84 -7.50
CA SER A 28 -6.85 -5.23 -8.73
C SER A 28 -5.93 -5.08 -9.95
N LEU A 29 -5.27 -3.93 -10.08
CA LEU A 29 -4.36 -3.65 -11.20
C LEU A 29 -3.12 -4.56 -11.18
N ALA A 30 -2.59 -4.89 -10.00
CA ALA A 30 -1.49 -5.84 -9.87
C ALA A 30 -1.87 -7.22 -10.43
N ARG A 31 -3.06 -7.73 -10.10
CA ARG A 31 -3.56 -9.00 -10.64
C ARG A 31 -3.77 -8.96 -12.15
N GLU A 32 -4.27 -7.83 -12.67
CA GLU A 32 -4.42 -7.64 -14.11
C GLU A 32 -3.06 -7.68 -14.82
N LEU A 33 -2.06 -7.00 -14.27
CA LEU A 33 -0.69 -6.97 -14.78
C LEU A 33 -0.05 -8.37 -14.79
N ASP A 34 -0.26 -9.17 -13.73
CA ASP A 34 0.18 -10.57 -13.69
C ASP A 34 -0.47 -11.40 -14.81
N GLY A 35 -1.77 -11.19 -15.06
CA GLY A 35 -2.51 -11.84 -16.15
C GLY A 35 -1.95 -11.47 -17.53
N LEU A 36 -1.64 -10.20 -17.76
CA LEU A 36 -1.03 -9.73 -19.01
C LEU A 36 0.38 -10.31 -19.21
N ASN A 37 1.21 -10.37 -18.16
CA ASN A 37 2.55 -10.96 -18.22
C ASN A 37 2.49 -12.46 -18.58
N ALA A 38 1.55 -13.21 -18.00
CA ALA A 38 1.30 -14.59 -18.39
C ALA A 38 0.80 -14.70 -19.85
N GLY A 39 0.05 -13.71 -20.34
CA GLY A 39 -0.32 -13.60 -21.76
C GLY A 39 0.90 -13.40 -22.68
N VAL A 40 1.80 -12.48 -22.33
CA VAL A 40 3.05 -12.23 -23.08
C VAL A 40 3.91 -13.49 -23.15
N ALA A 41 4.04 -14.23 -22.04
CA ALA A 41 4.78 -15.49 -22.02
C ALA A 41 4.24 -16.50 -23.05
N ARG A 42 2.92 -16.70 -23.09
CA ARG A 42 2.25 -17.59 -24.06
C ARG A 42 2.44 -17.12 -25.50
N LEU A 43 2.38 -15.81 -25.77
CA LEU A 43 2.64 -15.28 -27.11
C LEU A 43 4.08 -15.50 -27.57
N ARG A 44 5.05 -15.42 -26.66
CA ARG A 44 6.45 -15.73 -26.95
C ARG A 44 6.65 -17.20 -27.31
N GLU A 45 5.98 -18.12 -26.61
CA GLU A 45 5.98 -19.54 -26.97
C GLU A 45 5.45 -19.77 -28.38
N THR A 46 4.31 -19.16 -28.73
CA THR A 46 3.74 -19.23 -30.09
C THR A 46 4.68 -18.65 -31.14
N ALA A 47 5.34 -17.52 -30.84
CA ALA A 47 6.32 -16.92 -31.75
C ALA A 47 7.55 -17.81 -31.98
N ASN A 48 7.92 -18.63 -31.00
CA ASN A 48 9.05 -19.56 -31.09
C ASN A 48 8.69 -20.90 -31.77
N ALA A 49 7.40 -21.21 -31.94
CA ALA A 49 6.95 -22.45 -32.57
C ALA A 49 7.45 -22.61 -34.03
N GLU A 50 7.70 -21.51 -34.74
CA GLU A 50 8.28 -21.53 -36.08
C GLU A 50 9.64 -22.24 -36.12
N ALA A 51 10.50 -22.01 -35.10
CA ALA A 51 11.83 -22.59 -35.04
C ALA A 51 11.79 -24.12 -34.96
N ALA A 52 10.81 -24.69 -34.24
CA ALA A 52 10.63 -26.14 -34.16
C ALA A 52 10.27 -26.75 -35.52
N VAL A 53 9.39 -26.09 -36.30
CA VAL A 53 8.99 -26.58 -37.62
C VAL A 53 10.13 -26.46 -38.64
N ARG A 54 10.95 -25.40 -38.54
CA ARG A 54 12.17 -25.27 -39.36
C ARG A 54 13.16 -26.40 -39.09
N ALA A 55 13.37 -26.75 -37.81
CA ALA A 55 14.24 -27.87 -37.44
C ALA A 55 13.74 -29.22 -38.00
N GLU A 56 12.41 -29.45 -38.02
CA GLU A 56 11.82 -30.64 -38.65
C GLU A 56 12.07 -30.68 -40.17
N LEU A 57 11.99 -29.55 -40.86
CA LEU A 57 12.29 -29.44 -42.30
C LEU A 57 13.77 -29.67 -42.60
N ASP A 58 14.66 -29.09 -41.80
CA ASP A 58 16.11 -29.24 -41.95
C ASP A 58 16.53 -30.70 -41.74
N GLU A 59 15.96 -31.38 -40.74
CA GLU A 59 16.21 -32.79 -40.48
C GLU A 59 15.70 -33.68 -41.62
N LEU A 60 14.51 -33.42 -42.16
CA LEU A 60 14.01 -34.13 -43.34
C LEU A 60 14.96 -33.94 -44.54
N GLY A 61 15.41 -32.71 -44.78
CA GLY A 61 16.37 -32.41 -45.83
C GLY A 61 17.70 -33.15 -45.65
N ARG A 62 18.18 -33.25 -44.41
CA ARG A 62 19.41 -34.00 -44.07
C ARG A 62 19.25 -35.49 -44.34
N ILE A 63 18.12 -36.09 -43.95
CA ILE A 63 17.80 -37.50 -44.20
C ILE A 63 17.77 -37.79 -45.70
N GLU A 64 17.04 -36.99 -46.47
CA GLU A 64 16.89 -37.18 -47.91
C GLU A 64 18.23 -36.99 -48.65
N THR A 65 19.02 -35.99 -48.27
CA THR A 65 20.36 -35.77 -48.81
C THR A 65 21.29 -36.93 -48.49
N GLY A 66 21.25 -37.42 -47.25
CA GLY A 66 22.05 -38.58 -46.82
C GLY A 66 21.70 -39.85 -47.59
N ALA A 67 20.41 -40.10 -47.83
CA ALA A 67 19.95 -41.22 -48.63
C ALA A 67 20.44 -41.13 -50.10
N MET A 68 20.31 -39.96 -50.72
CA MET A 68 20.75 -39.73 -52.09
C MET A 68 22.28 -39.85 -52.24
N LEU A 69 23.03 -39.28 -51.29
CA LEU A 69 24.49 -39.38 -51.27
C LEU A 69 24.93 -40.84 -51.14
N LYS A 70 24.30 -41.60 -50.25
CA LYS A 70 24.57 -43.03 -50.07
C LYS A 70 24.35 -43.81 -51.38
N TRP A 71 23.20 -43.63 -52.02
CA TRP A 71 22.88 -44.26 -53.31
C TRP A 71 23.92 -43.91 -54.39
N ALA A 72 24.32 -42.64 -54.47
CA ALA A 72 25.35 -42.19 -55.42
C ALA A 72 26.71 -42.84 -55.13
N THR A 73 27.12 -42.91 -53.86
CA THR A 73 28.39 -43.54 -53.46
C THR A 73 28.42 -45.05 -53.63
N GLU A 74 27.27 -45.71 -53.59
CA GLU A 74 27.12 -47.15 -53.81
C GLU A 74 27.04 -47.51 -55.32
N GLY A 75 27.34 -46.57 -56.21
CA GLY A 75 27.39 -46.82 -57.66
C GLY A 75 26.03 -46.73 -58.36
N CYS A 76 25.05 -46.05 -57.75
CA CYS A 76 23.73 -45.81 -58.32
C CYS A 76 22.96 -47.09 -58.67
N HIS A 77 23.17 -48.17 -57.90
CA HIS A 77 22.45 -49.42 -58.08
C HIS A 77 20.99 -49.31 -57.60
N GLY A 78 20.05 -49.86 -58.38
CA GLY A 78 18.63 -49.86 -58.05
C GLY A 78 17.91 -48.53 -58.32
N GLU A 79 16.70 -48.38 -57.76
CA GLU A 79 15.95 -47.13 -57.86
C GLU A 79 16.57 -46.03 -56.98
N ALA A 80 16.68 -44.82 -57.53
CA ALA A 80 17.10 -43.66 -56.77
C ALA A 80 16.12 -43.39 -55.60
N PRO A 81 16.62 -43.03 -54.41
CA PRO A 81 15.78 -42.62 -53.29
C PRO A 81 14.84 -41.49 -53.71
N ARG A 82 13.53 -41.70 -53.47
CA ARG A 82 12.52 -40.67 -53.75
C ARG A 82 12.36 -39.78 -52.53
N SER A 83 12.28 -38.48 -52.76
CA SER A 83 11.91 -37.51 -51.73
C SER A 83 10.50 -37.79 -51.20
N ASP A 84 10.29 -37.61 -49.91
CA ASP A 84 8.96 -37.68 -49.31
C ASP A 84 8.21 -36.35 -49.51
N GLN A 85 7.68 -36.17 -50.73
CA GLN A 85 6.95 -34.98 -51.11
C GLN A 85 5.71 -34.73 -50.24
N GLN A 86 5.06 -35.79 -49.75
CA GLN A 86 3.88 -35.63 -48.89
C GLN A 86 4.28 -35.04 -47.53
N THR A 87 5.37 -35.53 -46.94
CA THR A 87 5.88 -34.98 -45.67
C THR A 87 6.40 -33.55 -45.88
N ARG A 88 7.09 -33.26 -46.98
CA ARG A 88 7.51 -31.88 -47.33
C ARG A 88 6.33 -30.92 -47.44
N ILE A 89 5.27 -31.29 -48.16
CA ILE A 89 4.06 -30.45 -48.30
C ILE A 89 3.42 -30.21 -46.93
N ARG A 90 3.29 -31.26 -46.11
CA ARG A 90 2.71 -31.16 -44.77
C ARG A 90 3.51 -30.24 -43.86
N LEU A 91 4.84 -30.37 -43.85
CA LEU A 91 5.72 -29.51 -43.06
C LEU A 91 5.74 -28.07 -43.57
N ALA A 92 5.68 -27.86 -44.88
CA ALA A 92 5.55 -26.52 -45.46
C ALA A 92 4.23 -25.84 -45.08
N GLN A 93 3.11 -26.56 -45.09
CA GLN A 93 1.82 -26.06 -44.59
C GLN A 93 1.89 -25.73 -43.09
N LYS A 94 2.51 -26.60 -42.28
CA LYS A 94 2.75 -26.35 -40.85
C LYS A 94 3.62 -25.11 -40.63
N LEU A 95 4.66 -24.90 -41.45
CA LEU A 95 5.53 -23.73 -41.36
C LEU A 95 4.76 -22.45 -41.69
N ASN A 96 3.98 -22.44 -42.77
CA ASN A 96 3.14 -21.31 -43.14
C ASN A 96 2.15 -20.94 -42.02
N ALA A 97 1.50 -21.95 -41.41
CA ALA A 97 0.62 -21.75 -40.27
C ALA A 97 1.36 -21.19 -39.04
N ALA A 98 2.55 -21.71 -38.74
CA ALA A 98 3.39 -21.23 -37.63
C ALA A 98 3.86 -19.79 -37.86
N GLN A 99 4.23 -19.41 -39.08
CA GLN A 99 4.60 -18.05 -39.45
C GLN A 99 3.44 -17.07 -39.32
N ALA A 100 2.25 -17.45 -39.78
CA ALA A 100 1.03 -16.66 -39.61
C ALA A 100 0.71 -16.47 -38.12
N ALA A 101 0.79 -17.55 -37.31
CA ALA A 101 0.59 -17.49 -35.88
C ALA A 101 1.64 -16.61 -35.17
N ALA A 102 2.91 -16.69 -35.56
CA ALA A 102 3.97 -15.85 -35.02
C ALA A 102 3.78 -14.37 -35.35
N ALA A 103 3.35 -14.04 -36.57
CA ALA A 103 3.02 -12.67 -36.97
C ALA A 103 1.83 -12.11 -36.15
N ALA A 104 0.77 -12.90 -36.00
CA ALA A 104 -0.38 -12.55 -35.16
C ALA A 104 0.03 -12.37 -33.69
N ALA A 105 0.89 -13.26 -33.17
CA ALA A 105 1.39 -13.19 -31.80
C ALA A 105 2.26 -11.94 -31.55
N LYS A 106 3.08 -11.53 -32.53
CA LYS A 106 3.85 -10.27 -32.46
C LYS A 106 2.92 -9.05 -32.42
N GLY A 107 1.89 -9.02 -33.25
CA GLY A 107 0.87 -7.97 -33.25
C GLY A 107 0.16 -7.85 -31.90
N ALA A 108 -0.41 -8.96 -31.42
CA ALA A 108 -1.06 -9.01 -30.10
C ALA A 108 -0.10 -8.67 -28.94
N GLY A 109 1.18 -9.04 -29.08
CA GLY A 109 2.22 -8.71 -28.11
C GLY A 109 2.45 -7.20 -27.97
N ALA A 110 2.42 -6.46 -29.08
CA ALA A 110 2.55 -5.00 -29.05
C ALA A 110 1.39 -4.34 -28.27
N ASP A 111 0.15 -4.78 -28.51
CA ASP A 111 -1.03 -4.26 -27.80
C ASP A 111 -0.96 -4.56 -26.29
N ILE A 112 -0.53 -5.77 -25.91
CA ILE A 112 -0.37 -6.14 -24.51
C ILE A 112 0.76 -5.33 -23.86
N HIS A 113 1.87 -5.08 -24.56
CA HIS A 113 2.95 -4.24 -24.04
C HIS A 113 2.48 -2.80 -23.77
N GLN A 114 1.66 -2.22 -24.66
CA GLN A 114 1.05 -0.91 -24.42
C GLN A 114 0.15 -0.91 -23.18
N LYS A 115 -0.67 -1.96 -23.00
CA LYS A 115 -1.51 -2.11 -21.81
C LYS A 115 -0.68 -2.26 -20.53
N ILE A 116 0.38 -3.06 -20.55
CA ILE A 116 1.30 -3.21 -19.41
C ILE A 116 1.93 -1.86 -19.04
N ALA A 117 2.36 -1.07 -20.03
CA ALA A 117 2.90 0.27 -19.78
C ALA A 117 1.86 1.19 -19.12
N ALA A 118 0.63 1.22 -19.66
CA ALA A 118 -0.46 2.03 -19.10
C ALA A 118 -0.84 1.61 -17.67
N LEU A 119 -0.90 0.30 -17.38
CA LEU A 119 -1.18 -0.19 -16.03
C LEU A 119 -0.07 0.15 -15.04
N ASN A 120 1.20 0.09 -15.46
CA ASN A 120 2.34 0.50 -14.62
C ASN A 120 2.27 2.00 -14.26
N ASP A 121 1.95 2.85 -15.23
CA ASP A 121 1.76 4.27 -14.95
C ASP A 121 0.58 4.52 -14.01
N ARG A 122 -0.52 3.78 -14.18
CA ARG A 122 -1.66 3.83 -13.26
C ARG A 122 -1.29 3.37 -11.84
N LEU A 123 -0.53 2.29 -11.71
CA LEU A 123 -0.02 1.81 -10.42
C LEU A 123 0.86 2.85 -9.73
N ARG A 124 1.73 3.54 -10.49
CA ARG A 124 2.55 4.65 -9.96
C ARG A 124 1.67 5.79 -9.45
N SER A 125 0.66 6.18 -10.24
CA SER A 125 -0.30 7.22 -9.85
C SER A 125 -1.06 6.85 -8.56
N ILE A 126 -1.58 5.63 -8.45
CA ILE A 126 -2.29 5.18 -7.24
C ILE A 126 -1.36 5.13 -6.04
N SER A 127 -0.11 4.72 -6.23
CA SER A 127 0.88 4.69 -5.15
C SER A 127 1.14 6.09 -4.60
N ALA A 128 1.21 7.11 -5.46
CA ALA A 128 1.31 8.51 -5.04
C ALA A 128 0.04 8.98 -4.32
N GLN A 129 -1.15 8.60 -4.80
CA GLN A 129 -2.42 8.93 -4.13
C GLN A 129 -2.55 8.26 -2.75
N ILE A 130 -2.05 7.04 -2.59
CA ILE A 130 -1.99 6.34 -1.29
C ILE A 130 -1.12 7.13 -0.33
N GLU A 131 0.10 7.52 -0.71
CA GLU A 131 0.97 8.30 0.18
C GLU A 131 0.33 9.65 0.54
N GLN A 132 -0.30 10.34 -0.42
CA GLN A 132 -1.02 11.59 -0.12
C GLN A 132 -2.14 11.38 0.90
N ALA A 133 -2.99 10.36 0.70
CA ALA A 133 -4.08 10.07 1.62
C ALA A 133 -3.59 9.67 3.02
N ILE A 134 -2.41 9.06 3.12
CA ILE A 134 -1.75 8.76 4.39
C ILE A 134 -1.30 10.06 5.07
N PHE A 135 -0.68 10.99 4.33
CA PHE A 135 -0.31 12.29 4.88
C PHE A 135 -1.54 13.07 5.37
N ASP A 136 -2.60 13.17 4.57
CA ASP A 136 -3.83 13.88 4.93
C ASP A 136 -4.45 13.30 6.22
N LYS A 137 -4.45 11.97 6.36
CA LYS A 137 -4.95 11.29 7.56
C LYS A 137 -4.09 11.60 8.78
N MET A 138 -2.77 11.52 8.63
CA MET A 138 -1.82 11.80 9.71
C MET A 138 -1.88 13.27 10.16
N GLU A 139 -2.01 14.20 9.21
CA GLU A 139 -2.17 15.63 9.49
C GLU A 139 -3.48 15.92 10.22
N THR A 140 -4.58 15.28 9.78
CA THR A 140 -5.86 15.36 10.47
C THR A 140 -5.72 14.89 11.92
N GLU A 141 -5.13 13.71 12.15
CA GLU A 141 -4.91 13.17 13.50
C GLU A 141 -4.00 14.07 14.34
N HIS A 142 -2.96 14.65 13.75
CA HIS A 142 -2.10 15.63 14.43
C HIS A 142 -2.88 16.88 14.85
N GLY A 143 -3.77 17.39 14.00
CA GLY A 143 -4.67 18.49 14.33
C GLY A 143 -5.60 18.19 15.52
N HIS A 144 -6.06 16.94 15.65
CA HIS A 144 -6.81 16.50 16.83
C HIS A 144 -5.95 16.56 18.10
N VAL A 145 -4.69 16.11 18.03
CA VAL A 145 -3.75 16.18 19.17
C VAL A 145 -3.47 17.63 19.58
N ILE A 146 -3.29 18.54 18.62
CA ILE A 146 -3.14 19.99 18.90
C ILE A 146 -4.38 20.53 19.62
N THR A 147 -5.57 20.17 19.14
CA THR A 147 -6.84 20.64 19.71
C THR A 147 -7.01 20.13 21.15
N GLN A 148 -6.71 18.85 21.40
CA GLN A 148 -6.71 18.27 22.74
C GLN A 148 -5.70 18.96 23.66
N TYR A 149 -4.50 19.22 23.16
CA TYR A 149 -3.48 19.94 23.92
C TYR A 149 -3.95 21.34 24.33
N ARG A 150 -4.52 22.11 23.39
CA ARG A 150 -5.08 23.44 23.70
C ARG A 150 -6.16 23.38 24.77
N ALA A 151 -7.12 22.46 24.64
CA ALA A 151 -8.18 22.28 25.64
C ALA A 151 -7.62 21.97 27.04
N ASN A 152 -6.59 21.12 27.11
CA ASN A 152 -5.92 20.79 28.37
C ASN A 152 -5.18 21.99 28.96
N CYS A 153 -4.51 22.81 28.14
CA CYS A 153 -3.87 24.05 28.59
C CYS A 153 -4.89 25.06 29.15
N GLU A 154 -6.03 25.24 28.47
CA GLU A 154 -7.11 26.11 28.94
C GLU A 154 -7.67 25.61 30.28
N GLN A 155 -7.90 24.31 30.42
CA GLN A 155 -8.34 23.71 31.68
C GLN A 155 -7.30 23.91 32.79
N GLY A 156 -6.02 23.68 32.49
CA GLY A 156 -4.91 23.93 33.42
C GLY A 156 -4.86 25.39 33.88
N SER A 157 -5.05 26.34 32.97
CA SER A 157 -5.13 27.77 33.30
C SER A 157 -6.31 28.11 34.20
N LYS A 158 -7.48 27.50 33.98
CA LYS A 158 -8.67 27.70 34.84
C LYS A 158 -8.42 27.16 36.26
N LEU A 159 -7.83 25.98 36.38
CA LEU A 159 -7.47 25.40 37.67
C LEU A 159 -6.41 26.23 38.40
N ALA A 160 -5.39 26.71 37.69
CA ALA A 160 -4.37 27.61 38.26
C ALA A 160 -5.00 28.91 38.78
N ALA A 161 -5.92 29.52 38.02
CA ALA A 161 -6.64 30.71 38.45
C ALA A 161 -7.47 30.47 39.73
N GLN A 162 -8.11 29.31 39.88
CA GLN A 162 -8.84 28.95 41.09
C GLN A 162 -7.91 28.82 42.32
N ILE A 163 -6.74 28.19 42.15
CA ILE A 163 -5.74 28.04 43.21
C ILE A 163 -5.23 29.42 43.67
N HIS A 164 -4.83 30.27 42.73
CA HIS A 164 -4.36 31.63 43.05
C HIS A 164 -5.47 32.54 43.57
N GLY A 165 -6.72 32.34 43.12
CA GLY A 165 -7.89 33.03 43.63
C GLY A 165 -8.14 32.74 45.11
N LEU A 166 -8.04 31.48 45.54
CA LEU A 166 -8.16 31.11 46.94
C LEU A 166 -7.04 31.71 47.81
N ALA A 167 -5.81 31.71 47.31
CA ALA A 167 -4.69 32.35 48.01
C ALA A 167 -4.90 33.87 48.15
N SER A 168 -5.41 34.53 47.11
CA SER A 168 -5.73 35.96 47.13
C SER A 168 -6.84 36.27 48.13
N PHE A 169 -7.91 35.47 48.13
CA PHE A 169 -8.99 35.57 49.10
C PHE A 169 -8.48 35.50 50.55
N TYR A 170 -7.65 34.51 50.88
CA TYR A 170 -7.06 34.40 52.22
C TYR A 170 -6.15 35.60 52.55
N GLY A 171 -5.41 36.11 51.57
CA GLY A 171 -4.60 37.31 51.72
C GLY A 171 -5.43 38.54 52.12
N ASP A 172 -6.52 38.79 51.39
CA ASP A 172 -7.39 39.95 51.61
C ASP A 172 -8.22 39.84 52.88
N ALA A 173 -8.75 38.63 53.17
CA ALA A 173 -9.45 38.35 54.41
C ALA A 173 -8.54 38.56 55.63
N GLY A 174 -7.29 38.06 55.57
CA GLY A 174 -6.30 38.24 56.63
C GLY A 174 -5.98 39.71 56.90
N ARG A 175 -5.69 40.49 55.84
CA ARG A 175 -5.45 41.96 55.96
C ARG A 175 -6.63 42.69 56.57
N THR A 176 -7.85 42.31 56.19
CA THR A 176 -9.09 42.91 56.70
C THR A 176 -9.32 42.59 58.18
N LEU A 177 -8.97 41.40 58.66
CA LEU A 177 -9.09 41.05 60.08
C LEU A 177 -8.07 41.81 60.94
N ILE A 178 -6.83 41.93 60.46
CA ILE A 178 -5.78 42.71 61.13
C ILE A 178 -6.20 44.18 61.25
N SER A 179 -6.75 44.78 60.18
CA SER A 179 -7.20 46.18 60.23
C SER A 179 -8.38 46.42 61.17
N ARG A 180 -9.14 45.37 61.52
CA ARG A 180 -10.22 45.40 62.52
C ARG A 180 -9.75 45.09 63.94
N GLY A 181 -8.47 44.82 64.15
CA GLY A 181 -7.86 44.57 65.46
C GLY A 181 -7.73 43.10 65.85
N ASP A 182 -8.18 42.16 65.00
CA ASP A 182 -8.02 40.71 65.25
C ASP A 182 -6.72 40.20 64.60
N GLN A 183 -5.62 40.36 65.33
CA GLN A 183 -4.28 40.02 64.85
C GLN A 183 -4.06 38.51 64.72
N ASP A 184 -4.60 37.72 65.64
CA ASP A 184 -4.38 36.27 65.68
C ASP A 184 -5.08 35.59 64.51
N ALA A 185 -6.37 35.90 64.29
CA ALA A 185 -7.10 35.35 63.14
C ALA A 185 -6.51 35.86 61.83
N GLY A 186 -6.18 37.16 61.74
CA GLY A 186 -5.59 37.75 60.54
C GLY A 186 -4.26 37.12 60.14
N THR A 187 -3.37 36.84 61.10
CA THR A 187 -2.08 36.19 60.86
C THR A 187 -2.27 34.75 60.36
N MET A 188 -3.22 33.99 60.92
CA MET A 188 -3.55 32.65 60.45
C MET A 188 -3.96 32.64 58.96
N TYR A 189 -4.80 33.60 58.54
CA TYR A 189 -5.23 33.72 57.14
C TYR A 189 -4.05 34.05 56.20
N LEU A 190 -3.15 34.94 56.60
CA LEU A 190 -1.95 35.27 55.83
C LEU A 190 -0.97 34.09 55.70
N GLN A 191 -0.79 33.30 56.78
CA GLN A 191 0.01 32.08 56.74
C GLN A 191 -0.57 31.06 55.74
N ARG A 192 -1.90 30.89 55.72
CA ARG A 192 -2.58 30.02 54.75
C ARG A 192 -2.43 30.53 53.31
N ALA A 193 -2.55 31.84 53.09
CA ALA A 193 -2.30 32.44 51.77
C ALA A 193 -0.87 32.16 51.29
N SER A 194 0.12 32.37 52.16
CA SER A 194 1.54 32.11 51.85
C SER A 194 1.82 30.64 51.55
N ALA A 195 1.18 29.71 52.27
CA ALA A 195 1.34 28.28 52.02
C ALA A 195 0.85 27.90 50.61
N LEU A 196 -0.29 28.46 50.18
CA LEU A 196 -0.84 28.19 48.84
C LEU A 196 0.00 28.81 47.72
N THR A 197 0.56 30.00 47.91
CA THR A 197 1.43 30.64 46.89
C THR A 197 2.77 29.93 46.70
N ASN A 198 3.22 29.14 47.70
CA ASN A 198 4.48 28.41 47.63
C ASN A 198 4.37 27.05 46.92
N ILE A 199 3.16 26.61 46.56
CA ILE A 199 2.95 25.36 45.80
C ILE A 199 3.42 25.57 44.36
N LYS A 200 4.50 24.91 43.95
CA LYS A 200 4.96 24.89 42.56
C LYS A 200 4.05 24.00 41.73
N LEU A 201 3.34 24.59 40.77
CA LEU A 201 2.58 23.82 39.78
C LEU A 201 3.56 23.10 38.82
N PRO A 202 3.32 21.82 38.50
CA PRO A 202 4.15 21.10 37.54
C PRO A 202 4.05 21.75 36.17
N ASN A 203 5.19 22.03 35.55
CA ASN A 203 5.25 22.41 34.15
C ASN A 203 5.28 21.12 33.32
N PRO A 204 4.35 20.91 32.37
CA PRO A 204 4.42 19.81 31.43
C PRO A 204 5.55 20.08 30.42
N GLY A 205 6.80 19.94 30.88
CA GLY A 205 7.94 19.84 29.99
C GLY A 205 7.84 18.57 29.15
N VAL A 206 8.42 18.59 27.96
CA VAL A 206 8.48 17.41 27.09
C VAL A 206 9.85 16.76 27.25
N ASN A 207 9.91 15.48 27.58
CA ASN A 207 11.17 14.75 27.62
C ASN A 207 11.53 14.22 26.22
N ARG A 208 12.82 14.28 25.86
CA ARG A 208 13.35 13.73 24.60
C ARG A 208 12.93 12.28 24.37
N HIS A 209 12.93 11.44 25.41
CA HIS A 209 12.51 10.04 25.29
C HIS A 209 11.03 9.89 24.89
N GLU A 210 10.16 10.78 25.38
CA GLU A 210 8.74 10.79 25.03
C GLU A 210 8.54 11.23 23.58
N ILE A 211 9.34 12.19 23.10
CA ILE A 211 9.35 12.63 21.71
C ILE A 211 9.76 11.47 20.78
N GLU A 212 10.84 10.76 21.12
CA GLU A 212 11.33 9.62 20.33
C GLU A 212 10.31 8.46 20.30
N ALA A 213 9.66 8.18 21.44
CA ALA A 213 8.59 7.19 21.52
C ALA A 213 7.36 7.60 20.69
N ALA A 214 6.95 8.88 20.75
CA ALA A 214 5.86 9.41 19.94
C ALA A 214 6.17 9.36 18.44
N ALA A 215 7.39 9.72 18.03
CA ALA A 215 7.83 9.61 16.64
C ALA A 215 7.78 8.16 16.14
N SER A 216 8.21 7.21 16.98
CA SER A 216 8.14 5.78 16.66
C SER A 216 6.69 5.29 16.50
N ASN A 217 5.77 5.78 17.33
CA ASN A 217 4.34 5.48 17.20
C ASN A 217 3.76 6.01 15.89
N TRP A 218 4.06 7.25 15.52
CA TRP A 218 3.65 7.83 14.24
C TRP A 218 4.23 7.05 13.05
N GLY A 219 5.51 6.64 13.13
CA GLY A 219 6.14 5.80 12.12
C GLY A 219 5.43 4.45 11.93
N ARG A 220 5.09 3.76 13.04
CA ARG A 220 4.32 2.51 13.00
C ARG A 220 2.93 2.70 12.39
N ARG A 221 2.27 3.81 12.73
CA ARG A 221 0.94 4.12 12.20
C ARG A 221 0.98 4.38 10.69
N ALA A 222 1.93 5.17 10.21
CA ALA A 222 2.14 5.37 8.78
C ALA A 222 2.43 4.04 8.05
N ALA A 223 3.25 3.16 8.65
CA ALA A 223 3.53 1.85 8.08
C ALA A 223 2.27 0.95 8.00
N ALA A 224 1.42 0.94 9.03
CA ALA A 224 0.15 0.22 9.01
C ALA A 224 -0.75 0.71 7.87
N LEU A 225 -0.91 2.03 7.74
CA LEU A 225 -1.69 2.65 6.68
C LEU A 225 -1.16 2.30 5.29
N ARG A 226 0.17 2.32 5.06
CA ARG A 226 0.78 1.89 3.77
C ARG A 226 0.48 0.43 3.42
N SER A 227 0.35 -0.42 4.44
CA SER A 227 0.02 -1.83 4.26
C SER A 227 -1.47 -2.10 4.05
N GLY A 228 -2.31 -1.06 4.14
CA GLY A 228 -3.77 -1.20 4.10
C GLY A 228 -4.35 -1.88 5.35
N LYS A 229 -3.68 -1.74 6.50
CA LYS A 229 -4.10 -2.26 7.80
C LYS A 229 -4.52 -1.15 8.74
#